data_AF-A0A3M5D8K8-F1
#
_entry.id   AF-A0A3M5D8K8-F1
#
_cell.length_a   1.000
_cell.length_b   1.000
_cell.length_c   1.000
_cell.angle_alpha   90.00
_cell.angle_beta   90.00
_cell.angle_gamma   90.00
#
_symmetry.space_group_name_H-M   'P 1'
#
loop_
_entity.id
_entity.type
_entity.pdbx_description
1 polymer ?
#
loop_
_entity_poly.entity_id
_entity_poly.type
_entity_poly.pdbx_seq_one_letter_code
_entity_poly.pdbx_strand_id
1 'polypeptide(L)' 'ALAAGGEAGPVHSAALSVVGDLLWPVVDLRVDWAEHDPIGQLERLWLAYKPQMQDYVTRALDPTRAPSYGVPGDE' A
#
# COMPACT_ATOMS: atom_id res chain seq x y z
N ALA A 1 16.29 8.20 -9.44
CA ALA A 1 15.35 7.28 -10.13
C ALA A 1 15.59 7.22 -11.63
N LEU A 2 15.60 8.34 -12.38
CA LEU A 2 15.79 8.35 -13.85
C LEU A 2 17.10 7.72 -14.39
N ALA A 3 18.16 7.62 -13.59
CA ALA A 3 19.45 7.09 -14.05
C ALA A 3 19.50 5.55 -14.18
N ALA A 4 18.52 4.81 -13.63
CA ALA A 4 18.55 3.35 -13.54
C ALA A 4 17.58 2.62 -14.50
N GLY A 5 16.93 3.35 -15.40
CA GLY A 5 15.86 2.83 -16.25
C GLY A 5 14.48 3.24 -15.72
N GLY A 6 13.76 4.01 -16.52
CA GLY A 6 12.37 4.42 -16.29
C GLY A 6 11.60 4.36 -17.61
N GLU A 7 10.30 4.66 -17.57
CA GLU A 7 9.46 4.74 -18.78
C GLU A 7 10.12 5.65 -19.83
N ALA A 8 10.11 5.22 -21.09
CA ALA A 8 10.54 6.06 -22.20
C ALA A 8 9.46 7.13 -22.46
N GLY A 9 9.54 8.25 -21.74
CA GLY A 9 8.54 9.32 -21.77
C GLY A 9 8.23 9.88 -20.38
N PRO A 10 7.15 10.68 -20.23
CA PRO A 10 6.64 11.04 -18.92
C PRO A 10 6.28 9.78 -18.12
N VAL A 11 6.60 9.80 -16.82
CA VAL A 11 6.21 8.70 -15.93
C VAL A 11 4.71 8.79 -15.70
N HIS A 12 3.98 7.71 -16.03
CA HIS A 12 2.54 7.61 -15.81
C HIS A 12 2.16 6.63 -14.71
N SER A 13 3.05 5.70 -14.36
CA SER A 13 2.79 4.69 -13.35
C SER A 13 3.79 4.71 -12.20
N ALA A 14 3.36 4.25 -11.03
CA ALA A 14 4.23 4.03 -9.87
C ALA A 14 3.65 2.92 -8.98
N ALA A 15 4.49 2.08 -8.41
CA ALA A 15 4.07 1.04 -7.48
C ALA A 15 5.06 0.86 -6.33
N LEU A 16 4.56 0.41 -5.18
CA LEU A 16 5.34 0.07 -3.98
C LEU A 16 4.90 -1.30 -3.48
N SER A 17 5.85 -2.24 -3.41
CA SER A 17 5.67 -3.52 -2.74
C SER A 17 6.68 -3.67 -1.61
N VAL A 18 6.22 -4.02 -0.41
CA VAL A 18 7.06 -4.29 0.75
C VAL A 18 6.78 -5.71 1.23
N VAL A 19 7.84 -6.51 1.32
CA VAL A 19 7.81 -7.88 1.83
C VAL A 19 8.64 -7.96 3.11
N GLY A 20 8.29 -8.91 3.98
CA GLY A 20 8.96 -9.15 5.25
C GLY A 20 8.89 -10.62 5.61
N ASP A 21 8.57 -10.92 6.86
CA ASP A 21 8.53 -12.31 7.37
C ASP A 21 7.31 -13.13 6.88
N LEU A 22 6.28 -12.47 6.35
CA LEU A 22 5.06 -13.12 5.88
C LEU A 22 5.20 -13.60 4.44
N LEU A 23 4.43 -14.64 4.09
CA LEU A 23 4.44 -15.22 2.74
C LEU A 23 3.75 -14.32 1.69
N TRP A 24 3.14 -13.22 2.11
CA TRP A 24 2.47 -12.23 1.26
C TRP A 24 3.09 -10.84 1.46
N PRO A 25 3.02 -9.96 0.43
CA PRO A 25 3.42 -8.56 0.58
C PRO A 25 2.55 -7.84 1.61
N VAL A 26 3.18 -7.19 2.59
CA VAL A 26 2.50 -6.38 3.60
C VAL A 26 2.11 -5.00 3.08
N VAL A 27 2.67 -4.60 1.94
CA VAL A 27 2.28 -3.41 1.17
C VAL A 27 2.23 -3.83 -0.29
N ASP A 28 1.11 -3.54 -0.96
CA ASP A 28 0.98 -3.61 -2.42
C ASP A 28 0.13 -2.41 -2.87
N LEU A 29 0.81 -1.31 -3.21
CA LEU A 29 0.19 -0.04 -3.60
C LEU A 29 0.55 0.28 -5.04
N ARG A 30 -0.44 0.69 -5.81
CA ARG A 30 -0.31 0.93 -7.25
C ARG A 30 -1.01 2.21 -7.68
N VAL A 31 -0.32 2.97 -8.52
CA VAL A 31 -0.88 3.97 -9.40
C VAL A 31 -0.62 3.45 -10.81
N ASP A 32 -1.61 2.76 -11.38
CA ASP A 32 -1.47 2.12 -12.68
C ASP A 32 -1.46 3.15 -13.83
N TRP A 33 -2.08 4.31 -13.62
CA TRP A 33 -2.04 5.44 -14.56
C TRP A 33 -2.35 6.77 -13.87
N ALA A 34 -1.53 7.77 -14.13
CA ALA A 34 -1.77 9.17 -13.79
C ALA A 34 -1.30 10.07 -14.92
N GLU A 35 -2.09 11.09 -15.26
CA GLU A 35 -1.64 12.12 -16.20
C GLU A 35 -0.46 12.93 -15.64
N HIS A 36 -0.45 13.14 -14.32
CA HIS A 36 0.55 13.95 -13.63
C HIS A 36 0.89 13.34 -12.26
N ASP A 37 2.19 13.41 -11.90
CA ASP A 37 2.71 13.07 -10.58
C ASP A 37 2.25 11.71 -10.00
N PRO A 38 2.47 10.58 -10.70
CA PRO A 38 2.12 9.26 -10.17
C PRO A 38 2.89 8.91 -8.88
N ILE A 39 4.11 9.44 -8.72
CA ILE A 39 4.92 9.19 -7.52
C ILE A 39 4.33 9.90 -6.30
N GLY A 40 3.96 11.18 -6.41
CA GLY A 40 3.27 11.87 -5.31
C GLY A 40 1.88 11.30 -5.05
N GLN A 41 1.19 10.76 -6.06
CA GLN A 41 -0.03 9.97 -5.85
C GLN A 41 0.23 8.70 -5.03
N LEU A 42 1.27 7.95 -5.37
CA LEU A 42 1.69 6.76 -4.61
C LEU A 42 2.12 7.11 -3.17
N GLU A 43 2.80 8.24 -2.98
CA GLU A 43 3.14 8.74 -1.64
C GLU A 43 1.89 9.00 -0.79
N ARG A 44 0.84 9.60 -1.37
CA ARG A 44 -0.43 9.79 -0.67
C ARG A 44 -1.08 8.47 -0.26
N LEU A 45 -1.05 7.45 -1.13
CA LEU A 45 -1.51 6.10 -0.78
C LEU A 45 -0.70 5.53 0.38
N TRP A 46 0.63 5.67 0.33
CA TRP A 46 1.51 5.21 1.40
C TRP A 46 1.24 5.90 2.74
N LEU A 47 1.12 7.22 2.76
CA LEU A 47 0.84 7.98 3.98
C LEU A 47 -0.51 7.62 4.60
N ALA A 48 -1.52 7.32 3.77
CA ALA A 48 -2.81 6.83 4.23
C ALA A 48 -2.75 5.40 4.77
N TYR A 49 -2.00 4.51 4.11
CA TYR A 49 -1.95 3.09 4.48
C TYR A 49 -1.01 2.78 5.65
N LYS A 50 0.18 3.39 5.69
CA LYS A 50 1.25 3.13 6.66
C LYS A 50 0.77 3.05 8.12
N PRO A 51 -0.01 4.00 8.67
CA PRO A 51 -0.38 3.96 10.09
C PRO A 51 -1.28 2.77 10.47
N GLN A 52 -2.01 2.20 9.51
CA GLN A 52 -2.97 1.12 9.71
C GLN A 52 -2.45 -0.25 9.22
N MET A 53 -1.22 -0.30 8.70
CA MET A 53 -0.57 -1.53 8.17
C MET A 53 -0.56 -2.66 9.21
N GLN A 54 -0.20 -2.37 10.46
CA GLN A 54 -0.12 -3.40 11.50
C GLN A 54 -1.50 -3.93 11.92
N ASP A 55 -2.55 -3.12 11.81
CA ASP A 55 -3.93 -3.54 12.11
C ASP A 55 -4.40 -4.56 11.06
N TYR A 56 -4.07 -4.34 9.78
CA TYR A 56 -4.35 -5.30 8.72
C TYR A 56 -3.55 -6.60 8.86
N VAL A 57 -2.26 -6.50 9.22
CA VAL A 57 -1.44 -7.69 9.51
C VAL A 57 -2.03 -8.48 10.68
N THR A 58 -2.40 -7.79 11.76
CA THR A 58 -3.02 -8.42 12.94
C THR A 58 -4.32 -9.10 12.55
N ARG A 59 -5.20 -8.43 11.79
CA ARG A 59 -6.46 -9.01 11.32
C ARG A 59 -6.26 -10.25 10.45
N ALA A 60 -5.22 -10.26 9.60
CA ALA A 60 -4.91 -11.41 8.75
C ALA A 60 -4.34 -12.61 9.52
N LEU A 61 -3.56 -12.38 10.58
CA LEU A 61 -2.93 -13.43 11.38
C LEU A 61 -3.83 -13.93 12.52
N ASP A 62 -4.52 -13.01 13.19
CA ASP A 62 -5.39 -13.27 14.33
C ASP A 62 -6.52 -12.22 14.38
N PRO A 63 -7.65 -12.46 13.70
CA PRO A 63 -8.76 -11.53 13.65
C PRO A 63 -9.37 -11.23 15.03
N THR A 64 -9.16 -12.10 16.04
CA THR A 64 -9.71 -11.90 17.40
C THR A 64 -8.99 -10.78 18.17
N ARG A 65 -7.79 -10.39 17.72
CA ARG A 65 -6.97 -9.34 18.32
C ARG A 65 -7.00 -8.03 17.52
N ALA A 66 -7.73 -8.00 16.42
CA ALA A 66 -7.84 -6.81 15.60
C ALA A 66 -8.67 -5.74 16.33
N PRO A 67 -8.31 -4.45 16.22
CA PRO A 67 -9.19 -3.38 16.67
C PRO A 67 -10.55 -3.49 15.98
N SER A 68 -11.65 -3.43 16.75
CA SER A 68 -13.00 -3.26 16.21
C SER A 68 -13.09 -1.88 15.57
N TYR A 69 -13.63 -1.82 14.36
CA TYR A 69 -13.90 -0.55 13.66
C TYR A 69 -15.36 -0.10 13.87
N GLY A 70 -16.11 -0.75 14.77
CA GLY A 70 -17.52 -0.44 15.02
C GLY A 70 -18.41 -0.68 13.80
N VAL A 71 -18.11 -1.74 13.03
CA VAL A 71 -18.86 -2.10 11.81
C VAL A 71 -19.87 -3.21 12.11
N PRO A 72 -21.00 -3.30 11.38
CA PRO A 72 -21.94 -4.41 11.54
C PRO A 72 -21.24 -5.76 11.36
N GLY A 73 -21.26 -6.60 12.40
CA GLY A 73 -20.52 -7.87 12.46
C GLY A 73 -19.53 -8.00 13.62
N ASP A 74 -19.40 -6.96 14.46
CA ASP A 74 -18.57 -6.95 15.68
C ASP A 74 -19.28 -7.56 16.93
N GLU A 75 -20.32 -8.38 16.76
CA GLU A 75 -21.02 -9.15 17.84
C GLU A 75 -20.54 -10.60 17.94
#